data_AF-A0A2V2DTT6-F1
#
_entry.id   AF-A0A2V2DTT6-F1
#
_cell.length_a   1.000
_cell.length_b   1.000
_cell.length_c   1.000
_cell.angle_alpha   90.00
_cell.angle_beta   90.00
_cell.angle_gamma   90.00
#
_symmetry.space_group_name_H-M   'P 1'
#
loop_
_entity.id
_entity.type
_entity.pdbx_description
1 polymer ?
#
loop_
_entity_poly.entity_id
_entity_poly.type
_entity_poly.pdbx_seq_one_letter_code
_entity_poly.pdbx_strand_id
1 'polypeptide(L)'
;LTFDLVQGTFGSPAAKTPEGWVTFGYSESLTDAAYMALNNMVRLLMYLYGFERREALTAASVAVDMRVTQIVNGVRGAHAVLPYGSILR
;
A
#
# COMPACT_ATOMS: atom_id res chain seq x y z
N LEU A 1 7.15 19.37 11.43
CA LEU A 1 6.21 18.79 10.46
C LEU A 1 5.78 19.93 9.54
N THR A 2 5.83 19.70 8.23
CA THR A 2 5.40 20.66 7.19
C THR A 2 4.23 20.04 6.45
N PHE A 3 3.28 20.86 6.02
CA PHE A 3 2.07 20.40 5.33
C PHE A 3 1.96 21.10 3.99
N ASP A 4 1.84 20.30 2.93
CA ASP A 4 1.55 20.76 1.59
C ASP A 4 0.21 20.17 1.15
N LEU A 5 -0.62 20.98 0.51
CA LEU A 5 -1.87 20.52 -0.09
C LEU A 5 -1.61 20.14 -1.55
N VAL A 6 -1.81 18.87 -1.89
CA VAL A 6 -1.65 18.35 -3.25
C VAL A 6 -2.97 17.75 -3.71
N GLN A 7 -3.42 18.12 -4.91
CA GLN A 7 -4.60 17.52 -5.52
C GLN A 7 -4.20 16.21 -6.24
N GLY A 8 -4.87 15.10 -5.91
CA GLY A 8 -4.60 13.81 -6.52
C GLY A 8 -5.70 12.79 -6.23
N THR A 9 -5.76 11.75 -7.06
CA THR A 9 -6.79 10.69 -7.01
C THR A 9 -6.15 9.37 -6.60
N PHE A 10 -5.90 9.22 -5.29
CA PHE A 10 -5.57 7.94 -4.69
C PHE A 10 -6.20 7.89 -3.29
N GLY A 11 -7.35 7.21 -3.18
CA GLY A 11 -8.30 7.34 -2.07
C GLY A 11 -7.92 6.66 -0.75
N SER A 12 -6.64 6.53 -0.45
CA SER A 12 -6.16 5.91 0.81
C SER A 12 -4.83 6.52 1.25
N PRO A 13 -4.50 6.50 2.55
CA PRO A 13 -3.19 6.94 3.04
C PRO A 13 -2.05 6.11 2.44
N ALA A 14 -0.98 6.79 2.05
CA ALA A 14 0.30 6.19 1.67
C ALA A 14 1.46 7.00 2.25
N ALA A 15 2.61 6.35 2.44
CA ALA A 15 3.84 6.98 2.90
C ALA A 15 4.99 6.65 1.96
N LYS A 16 5.87 7.63 1.72
CA LYS A 16 7.22 7.38 1.23
C LYS A 16 8.14 7.19 2.43
N THR A 17 8.90 6.12 2.44
CA THR A 17 9.90 5.80 3.47
C THR A 17 11.22 5.48 2.79
N PRO A 18 12.36 5.41 3.50
CA PRO A 18 13.62 4.96 2.90
C PRO A 18 13.56 3.56 2.28
N GLU A 19 12.68 2.69 2.78
CA GLU A 19 12.50 1.32 2.25
C GLU A 19 11.65 1.27 0.98
N GLY A 20 10.77 2.25 0.77
CA GLY A 20 9.83 2.22 -0.34
C GLY A 20 8.52 2.94 -0.06
N TRP A 21 7.57 2.72 -0.95
CA TRP A 21 6.18 3.14 -0.78
C TRP A 21 5.44 2.20 0.16
N VAL A 22 4.63 2.77 1.05
CA VAL A 22 3.85 2.02 2.03
C VAL A 22 2.38 2.38 1.93
N THR A 23 1.51 1.38 1.86
CA THR A 23 0.05 1.55 2.01
C THR A 23 -0.47 0.79 3.22
N PHE A 24 -1.60 1.22 3.77
CA PHE A 24 -2.08 0.75 5.06
C PHE A 24 -3.48 0.16 4.98
N GLY A 25 -3.76 -0.78 5.87
CA GLY A 25 -5.07 -1.37 6.07
C GLY A 25 -5.34 -1.61 7.55
N TYR A 26 -6.58 -1.37 7.97
CA TYR A 26 -7.04 -1.50 9.34
C TYR A 26 -8.42 -2.13 9.37
N SER A 27 -8.60 -3.17 10.18
CA SER A 27 -9.88 -3.86 10.34
C SER A 27 -9.91 -4.62 11.67
N GLU A 28 -11.09 -5.02 12.14
CA GLU A 28 -11.20 -5.95 13.26
C GLU A 28 -10.55 -7.31 12.93
N SER A 29 -10.48 -7.69 11.66
CA SER A 29 -9.79 -8.90 11.20
C SER A 29 -8.42 -8.54 10.64
N LEU A 30 -7.37 -9.29 11.04
CA LEU A 30 -6.03 -9.12 10.47
C LEU A 30 -6.03 -9.45 8.96
N THR A 31 -6.80 -10.44 8.56
CA THR A 31 -6.96 -10.84 7.15
C THR A 31 -7.54 -9.69 6.33
N ASP A 32 -8.61 -9.06 6.82
CA ASP A 32 -9.23 -7.95 6.12
C ASP A 32 -8.33 -6.72 6.08
N ALA A 33 -7.59 -6.47 7.16
CA ALA A 33 -6.57 -5.41 7.20
C ALA A 33 -5.48 -5.66 6.16
N ALA A 34 -5.02 -6.90 5.98
CA ALA A 34 -4.04 -7.27 4.96
C ALA A 34 -4.59 -7.08 3.53
N TYR A 35 -5.81 -7.55 3.24
CA TYR A 35 -6.44 -7.32 1.94
C TYR A 35 -6.67 -5.84 1.65
N MET A 36 -7.04 -5.05 2.65
CA MET A 36 -7.19 -3.61 2.52
C MET A 36 -5.86 -2.95 2.18
N ALA A 37 -4.77 -3.28 2.89
CA ALA A 37 -3.44 -2.74 2.61
C ALA A 37 -2.97 -3.10 1.18
N LEU A 38 -3.18 -4.34 0.75
CA LEU A 38 -2.85 -4.80 -0.60
C LEU A 38 -3.69 -4.09 -1.68
N ASN A 39 -5.00 -3.96 -1.49
CA ASN A 39 -5.85 -3.28 -2.47
C ASN A 39 -5.52 -1.78 -2.59
N ASN A 40 -5.10 -1.17 -1.47
CA ASN A 40 -4.53 0.18 -1.50
C ASN A 40 -3.21 0.21 -2.26
N MET A 41 -2.32 -0.79 -2.12
CA MET A 41 -1.10 -0.87 -2.94
C MET A 41 -1.41 -1.01 -4.43
N VAL A 42 -2.38 -1.85 -4.79
CA VAL A 42 -2.83 -2.02 -6.18
C VAL A 42 -3.27 -0.68 -6.77
N ARG A 43 -4.10 0.08 -6.06
CA ARG A 43 -4.51 1.42 -6.48
C ARG A 43 -3.32 2.39 -6.61
N LEU A 44 -2.29 2.25 -5.76
CA LEU A 44 -1.11 3.12 -5.79
C LEU A 44 -0.26 2.79 -7.02
N LEU A 45 -0.09 1.50 -7.32
CA LEU A 45 0.61 1.05 -8.53
C LEU A 45 -0.10 1.51 -9.80
N MET A 46 -1.43 1.47 -9.84
CA MET A 46 -2.22 2.04 -10.94
C MET A 46 -1.93 3.54 -11.10
N TYR A 47 -1.89 4.29 -10.00
CA TYR A 47 -1.60 5.73 -10.03
C TYR A 47 -0.15 6.05 -10.43
N LEU A 48 0.83 5.33 -9.90
CA LEU A 48 2.26 5.60 -10.13
C LEU A 48 2.75 5.15 -11.52
N TYR A 49 2.26 4.02 -12.01
CA TYR A 49 2.79 3.37 -13.21
C TYR A 49 1.81 3.36 -14.39
N GLY A 50 0.53 3.67 -14.16
CA GLY A 50 -0.52 3.61 -15.18
C GLY A 50 -0.98 2.18 -15.51
N PHE A 51 -0.73 1.23 -14.61
CA PHE A 51 -1.14 -0.16 -14.79
C PHE A 51 -2.66 -0.31 -14.76
N GLU A 52 -3.16 -1.27 -15.53
CA GLU A 52 -4.49 -1.82 -15.32
C GLU A 52 -4.55 -2.57 -13.99
N ARG A 53 -5.75 -2.69 -13.39
CA ARG A 53 -5.90 -3.31 -12.05
C ARG A 53 -5.29 -4.71 -11.99
N ARG A 54 -5.44 -5.51 -13.05
CA ARG A 54 -4.89 -6.88 -13.11
C ARG A 54 -3.36 -6.86 -13.12
N GLU A 55 -2.76 -5.96 -13.90
CA GLU A 55 -1.30 -5.81 -13.99
C GLU A 55 -0.73 -5.32 -12.66
N ALA A 56 -1.38 -4.35 -12.03
CA ALA A 56 -1.00 -3.87 -10.70
C ALA A 56 -1.08 -4.97 -9.63
N LEU A 57 -2.10 -5.83 -9.67
CA LEU A 57 -2.20 -6.96 -8.76
C LEU A 57 -1.11 -8.01 -9.01
N THR A 58 -0.81 -8.31 -10.28
CA THR A 58 0.29 -9.21 -10.65
C THR A 58 1.64 -8.66 -10.17
N ALA A 59 1.91 -7.37 -10.42
CA ALA A 59 3.11 -6.71 -9.94
C ALA A 59 3.20 -6.75 -8.40
N ALA A 60 2.11 -6.43 -7.71
CA ALA A 60 2.06 -6.50 -6.25
C ALA A 60 2.36 -7.91 -5.73
N SER A 61 1.84 -8.96 -6.37
CA SER A 61 2.05 -10.33 -5.89
C SER A 61 3.51 -10.79 -5.87
N VAL A 62 4.39 -10.17 -6.66
CA VAL A 62 5.81 -10.55 -6.76
C VAL A 62 6.76 -9.52 -6.16
N ALA A 63 6.35 -8.25 -6.10
CA ALA A 63 7.22 -7.13 -5.74
C ALA A 63 6.89 -6.47 -4.39
N VAL A 64 5.77 -6.82 -3.75
CA VAL A 64 5.28 -6.15 -2.54
C VAL A 64 5.38 -7.06 -1.32
N ASP A 65 5.95 -6.54 -0.25
CA ASP A 65 6.01 -7.21 1.04
C ASP A 65 4.81 -6.84 1.92
N MET A 66 4.14 -7.84 2.49
CA MET A 66 3.07 -7.64 3.46
C MET A 66 3.62 -7.73 4.88
N ARG A 67 3.33 -6.74 5.71
CA ARG A 67 3.81 -6.65 7.09
C ARG A 67 2.67 -6.33 8.06
N VAL A 68 2.71 -6.90 9.25
CA VAL A 68 1.75 -6.61 10.32
C VAL A 68 2.20 -5.37 11.06
N THR A 69 1.30 -4.39 11.20
CA THR A 69 1.55 -3.15 11.96
C THR A 69 1.22 -3.35 13.42
N GLN A 70 0.04 -3.91 13.72
CA GLN A 70 -0.46 -4.06 15.08
C GLN A 70 -1.50 -5.19 15.17
N ILE A 71 -1.56 -5.84 16.34
CA ILE A 71 -2.57 -6.87 16.64
C ILE A 71 -3.30 -6.66 17.98
N VAL A 72 -2.77 -5.77 18.84
CA VAL A 72 -3.22 -5.61 20.24
C VAL A 72 -4.22 -4.48 20.44
N ASN A 73 -4.41 -3.63 19.44
CA ASN A 73 -5.35 -2.51 19.49
C ASN A 73 -6.77 -3.01 19.19
N GLY A 74 -7.78 -2.14 19.37
CA GLY A 74 -9.18 -2.47 19.02
C GLY A 74 -9.37 -2.89 17.55
N VAL A 75 -8.46 -2.45 16.67
CA VAL A 75 -8.34 -2.89 15.27
C VAL A 75 -6.94 -3.41 14.98
N ARG A 76 -6.87 -4.37 14.05
CA ARG A 76 -5.66 -5.01 13.55
C ARG A 76 -5.18 -4.22 12.36
N GLY A 77 -3.87 -4.07 12.21
CA GLY A 77 -3.26 -3.27 11.17
C GLY A 77 -2.27 -4.09 10.37
N ALA A 78 -2.29 -3.90 9.06
CA ALA A 78 -1.28 -4.39 8.14
C ALA A 78 -0.84 -3.27 7.19
N HIS A 79 0.36 -3.40 6.64
CA HIS A 79 0.86 -2.52 5.60
C HIS A 79 1.54 -3.30 4.49
N ALA A 80 1.46 -2.75 3.29
CA ALA A 80 2.09 -3.29 2.10
C ALA A 80 3.24 -2.36 1.71
N VAL A 81 4.43 -2.92 1.48
CA VAL A 81 5.65 -2.18 1.13
C VAL A 81 6.05 -2.53 -0.29
N LEU A 82 6.15 -1.52 -1.16
CA LEU A 82 6.76 -1.63 -2.48
C LEU A 82 8.19 -1.08 -2.39
N PRO A 83 9.23 -1.94 -2.37
CA PRO A 83 10.60 -1.47 -2.30
C PRO A 83 10.99 -0.67 -3.55
N TYR A 84 11.88 0.30 -3.38
CA TYR A 84 12.37 1.07 -4.52
C TYR A 84 13.17 0.18 -5.49
N GLY A 85 12.98 0.39 -6.78
CA GLY A 85 13.64 -0.40 -7.83
C GLY A 85 13.02 -1.76 -8.10
N SER A 86 12.01 -2.20 -7.33
CA SER A 86 11.34 -3.50 -7.55
C SER A 86 10.50 -3.57 -8.83
N ILE A 87 10.13 -2.41 -9.39
CA ILE A 87 9.48 -2.31 -10.69
C ILE A 87 10.40 -1.51 -11.61
N LEU A 88 10.96 -2.20 -12.60
CA LEU A 88 11.75 -1.61 -13.67
C LEU A 88 10.82 -1.26 -14.83
N ARG A 89 11.01 -0.09 -15.44
CA ARG A 89 10.32 0.34 -16.66
C ARG A 89 11.33 0.64 -17.73
#